data_AF-A0A952E207-F1
#
_entry.id   AF-A0A952E207-F1
#
_cell.length_a   1.000
_cell.length_b   1.000
_cell.length_c   1.000
_cell.angle_alpha   90.00
_cell.angle_beta   90.00
_cell.angle_gamma   90.00
#
_symmetry.space_group_name_H-M   'P 1'
#
loop_
_entity.id
_entity.type
_entity.pdbx_description
1 polymer ?
#
loop_
_entity_poly.entity_id
_entity_poly.type
_entity_poly.pdbx_seq_one_letter_code
_entity_poly.pdbx_strand_id
1 'polypeptide(L)'
;MARLEKIMVLEGKIKIITGLHIGAGSESVEIGGIDTPVVRDPRTGYPYIPGSSMKGKMRSLLEIKRGKVGLKGGVCDCEDGECEICRFFGSMSNA
;
A
#
# COMPACT_ATOMS: atom_id res chain seq x y z
N MET A 1 -29.30 -8.83 -2.74
CA MET A 1 -28.02 -9.35 -3.31
C MET A 1 -27.26 -8.17 -3.90
N ALA A 2 -26.02 -7.94 -3.47
CA ALA A 2 -25.18 -6.93 -4.11
C ALA A 2 -24.81 -7.39 -5.53
N ARG A 3 -25.01 -6.53 -6.53
CA ARG A 3 -24.70 -6.81 -7.94
C ARG A 3 -23.59 -5.87 -8.38
N LEU A 4 -22.58 -6.40 -9.06
CA LEU A 4 -21.56 -5.57 -9.69
C LEU A 4 -22.20 -4.79 -10.84
N GLU A 5 -22.22 -3.47 -10.72
CA GLU A 5 -22.76 -2.58 -11.76
C GLU A 5 -21.68 -2.13 -12.74
N LYS A 6 -20.49 -1.76 -12.22
CA LYS A 6 -19.41 -1.18 -13.03
C LYS A 6 -18.05 -1.37 -12.37
N ILE A 7 -17.02 -1.62 -13.20
CA ILE A 7 -15.61 -1.51 -12.83
C ILE A 7 -15.05 -0.24 -13.45
N MET A 8 -14.37 0.58 -12.65
CA MET A 8 -13.69 1.79 -13.12
C MET A 8 -12.19 1.58 -13.01
N VAL A 9 -11.46 1.88 -14.09
CA VAL A 9 -10.00 1.81 -14.14
C VAL A 9 -9.44 3.23 -14.07
N LEU A 10 -8.52 3.46 -13.13
CA LEU A 10 -7.81 4.72 -12.98
C LEU A 10 -6.36 4.51 -13.42
N GLU A 11 -5.94 5.24 -14.45
CA GLU A 11 -4.61 5.15 -15.03
C GLU A 11 -3.85 6.46 -14.84
N GLY A 12 -2.53 6.37 -14.68
CA GLY A 12 -1.67 7.53 -14.51
C GLY A 12 -0.20 7.17 -14.53
N LYS A 13 0.66 8.20 -14.60
CA LYS A 13 2.11 8.07 -14.53
C LYS A 13 2.62 8.75 -13.26
N ILE A 14 3.41 8.04 -12.47
CA ILE A 14 4.07 8.60 -11.29
C ILE A 14 5.45 9.10 -11.71
N LYS A 15 5.70 10.40 -11.54
CA LYS A 15 7.02 11.00 -11.73
C LYS A 15 7.74 11.06 -10.39
N ILE A 16 8.94 10.49 -10.35
CA ILE A 16 9.83 10.56 -9.19
C ILE A 16 10.51 11.93 -9.20
N ILE A 17 10.29 12.72 -8.15
CA ILE A 17 10.84 14.10 -8.03
C ILE A 17 12.19 14.09 -7.29
N THR A 18 12.36 13.18 -6.34
CA THR A 18 13.58 12.97 -5.53
C THR A 18 13.92 11.48 -5.49
N GLY A 19 15.10 11.10 -5.00
CA GLY A 19 15.44 9.68 -4.80
C GLY A 19 14.34 8.94 -4.03
N LEU A 20 13.85 7.83 -4.60
CA LEU A 20 12.83 6.96 -4.01
C LEU A 20 13.46 5.62 -3.65
N HIS A 21 13.38 5.27 -2.36
CA HIS A 21 13.81 3.98 -1.85
C HIS A 21 12.60 3.22 -1.29
N ILE A 22 12.34 2.03 -1.82
CA ILE A 22 11.40 1.05 -1.28
C ILE A 22 12.19 -0.25 -1.10
N GLY A 23 12.34 -0.71 0.14
CA GLY A 23 13.18 -1.87 0.45
C GLY A 23 12.64 -3.17 -0.17
N ALA A 24 13.54 -3.95 -0.76
CA ALA A 24 13.31 -5.38 -0.95
C ALA A 24 13.56 -6.04 0.41
N GLY A 25 12.65 -6.89 0.90
CA GLY A 25 12.87 -7.59 2.18
C GLY A 25 14.22 -8.34 2.24
N SER A 26 14.54 -8.90 3.41
CA SER A 26 15.82 -9.54 3.74
C SER A 26 16.18 -10.81 2.93
N GLU A 27 15.40 -11.17 1.90
CA GLU A 27 15.60 -12.39 1.11
C GLU A 27 16.55 -12.20 -0.07
N SER A 28 17.01 -10.97 -0.34
CA SER A 28 17.95 -10.65 -1.44
C SER A 28 19.36 -10.32 -0.94
N VAL A 29 19.84 -11.04 0.08
CA VAL A 29 21.24 -10.93 0.51
C VAL A 29 22.10 -11.69 -0.49
N GLU A 30 22.48 -11.02 -1.57
CA GLU A 30 23.57 -11.47 -2.42
C GLU A 30 24.89 -11.38 -1.62
N ILE A 31 25.76 -12.39 -1.75
CA ILE A 31 27.07 -12.38 -1.09
C ILE A 31 27.89 -11.20 -1.66
N GLY A 32 28.16 -10.19 -0.83
CA GLY A 32 28.79 -8.93 -1.27
C GLY A 32 27.82 -7.85 -1.79
N GLY A 33 26.52 -8.03 -1.56
CA GLY A 33 25.46 -7.09 -1.96
C GLY A 33 25.41 -5.80 -1.14
N ILE A 34 24.56 -4.87 -1.59
CA ILE A 34 24.32 -3.56 -0.96
C ILE A 34 23.48 -3.75 0.32
N ASP A 35 23.81 -3.04 1.40
CA ASP A 35 23.15 -3.16 2.72
C ASP A 35 21.63 -2.89 2.70
N THR A 36 21.16 -2.03 1.81
CA THR A 36 19.74 -1.65 1.69
C THR A 36 19.25 -1.70 0.24
N PRO A 37 18.93 -2.89 -0.28
CA PRO A 37 18.50 -3.04 -1.67
C PRO A 37 17.11 -2.42 -1.90
N VAL A 38 16.90 -1.87 -3.11
CA VAL A 38 15.58 -1.43 -3.59
C VAL A 38 14.82 -2.61 -4.20
N VAL A 39 13.50 -2.62 -4.03
CA VAL A 39 12.61 -3.61 -4.63
C VAL A 39 12.67 -3.53 -6.15
N ARG A 40 12.88 -4.69 -6.79
CA ARG A 40 13.03 -4.84 -8.24
C ARG A 40 12.11 -5.93 -8.76
N ASP A 41 11.65 -5.75 -9.99
CA ASP A 41 10.91 -6.78 -10.70
C ASP A 41 11.90 -7.91 -11.07
N PRO A 42 11.68 -9.16 -10.64
CA PRO A 42 12.59 -10.27 -10.90
C PRO A 42 12.74 -10.61 -12.39
N ARG A 43 11.80 -10.18 -13.25
CA ARG A 43 11.85 -10.46 -14.70
C ARG A 43 12.69 -9.44 -15.45
N THR A 44 12.63 -8.17 -15.05
CA THR A 44 13.26 -7.06 -15.78
C THR A 44 14.49 -6.50 -15.05
N GLY A 45 14.62 -6.75 -13.75
CA GLY A 45 15.63 -6.16 -12.88
C GLY A 45 15.38 -4.69 -12.54
N TYR A 46 14.33 -4.06 -13.08
CA TYR A 46 14.05 -2.65 -12.83
C TYR A 46 13.36 -2.41 -11.48
N PRO A 47 13.65 -1.28 -10.81
CA PRO A 47 12.90 -0.90 -9.62
C PRO A 47 11.42 -0.66 -9.97
N TYR A 48 10.52 -1.07 -9.08
CA TYR A 48 9.09 -0.81 -9.23
C TYR A 48 8.49 -0.29 -7.93
N ILE A 49 7.29 0.28 -8.01
CA ILE A 49 6.51 0.70 -6.84
C ILE A 49 5.50 -0.42 -6.54
N PRO A 50 5.62 -1.16 -5.43
CA PRO A 50 4.65 -2.20 -5.08
C PRO A 50 3.26 -1.61 -4.80
N GLY A 51 2.22 -2.31 -5.24
CA GLY A 51 0.83 -1.92 -4.97
C GLY A 51 0.50 -1.84 -3.48
N SER A 52 1.12 -2.71 -2.66
CA SER A 52 1.01 -2.69 -1.19
C SER A 52 1.59 -1.41 -0.58
N SER A 53 2.75 -0.95 -1.05
CA SER A 53 3.37 0.31 -0.61
C SER A 53 2.47 1.51 -0.93
N MET A 54 1.93 1.56 -2.15
CA MET A 54 1.00 2.62 -2.56
C MET A 54 -0.29 2.60 -1.74
N LYS A 55 -0.92 1.41 -1.62
CA LYS A 55 -2.13 1.19 -0.81
C LYS A 55 -1.93 1.64 0.64
N GLY A 56 -0.84 1.22 1.28
CA GLY A 56 -0.55 1.52 2.68
C GLY A 56 -0.30 3.00 2.94
N LYS A 57 0.44 3.68 2.05
CA LYS A 57 0.70 5.12 2.20
C LYS A 57 -0.57 5.94 2.00
N MET A 58 -1.39 5.61 1.00
CA MET A 58 -2.68 6.28 0.78
C MET A 58 -3.64 6.07 1.97
N ARG A 59 -3.76 4.82 2.44
CA ARG A 59 -4.62 4.50 3.59
C ARG A 59 -4.22 5.29 4.84
N SER A 60 -2.95 5.21 5.25
CA SER A 60 -2.47 5.87 6.47
C SER A 60 -2.62 7.39 6.42
N LEU A 61 -2.36 8.03 5.28
CA LEU A 61 -2.58 9.47 5.11
C LEU A 61 -4.06 9.84 5.22
N LEU A 62 -4.97 9.02 4.68
CA LEU A 62 -6.42 9.23 4.81
C LEU A 62 -6.90 9.02 6.25
N GLU A 63 -6.42 7.99 6.94
CA GLU A 63 -6.73 7.72 8.35
C GLU A 63 -6.34 8.90 9.23
N ILE A 64 -5.12 9.42 9.06
CA ILE A 64 -4.65 10.62 9.77
C ILE A 64 -5.51 11.84 9.43
N LYS A 65 -5.74 12.11 8.13
CA LYS A 65 -6.51 13.27 7.68
C LYS A 65 -7.95 13.27 8.20
N ARG A 66 -8.54 12.08 8.39
CA ARG A 66 -9.92 11.92 8.86
C ARG A 66 -10.03 11.71 10.37
N GLY A 67 -8.91 11.65 11.09
CA GLY A 67 -8.89 11.34 12.52
C GLY A 67 -9.38 9.92 12.83
N LYS A 68 -9.35 9.01 11.85
CA LYS A 68 -9.77 7.62 11.96
C LYS A 68 -8.56 6.71 12.06
N VAL A 69 -7.75 6.91 13.09
CA VAL A 69 -6.60 6.06 13.39
C VAL A 69 -7.04 4.99 14.37
N GLY A 70 -6.62 3.75 14.17
CA GLY A 70 -6.91 2.65 15.08
C GLY A 70 -6.30 2.86 16.47
N LEU A 71 -6.75 2.07 17.43
CA LEU A 71 -6.23 2.10 18.80
C LEU A 71 -4.70 1.98 18.78
N LYS A 72 -4.02 2.80 19.58
CA LYS A 72 -2.55 2.86 19.69
C LYS A 72 -1.80 3.18 18.37
N GLY A 73 -2.42 3.92 17.45
CA GLY A 73 -1.79 4.26 16.17
C GLY A 73 -1.88 3.15 15.14
N GLY A 74 -2.73 2.14 15.38
CA GLY A 74 -2.99 1.05 14.47
C GLY A 74 -3.83 1.45 13.26
N VAL A 75 -4.03 0.47 12.39
CA VAL A 75 -4.91 0.60 11.22
C VAL A 75 -6.37 0.69 11.67
N CYS A 76 -7.18 1.51 11.01
CA CYS A 76 -8.61 1.56 11.31
C CYS A 76 -9.28 0.23 10.95
N ASP A 77 -9.92 -0.40 11.93
CA ASP A 77 -10.51 -1.75 11.87
C ASP A 77 -12.00 -1.78 12.28
N CYS A 78 -12.68 -0.63 12.25
CA CYS A 78 -14.10 -0.53 12.60
C CYS A 78 -15.00 -1.42 11.71
N GLU A 79 -16.04 -2.00 12.32
CA GLU A 79 -17.03 -2.87 11.66
C GLU A 79 -18.31 -2.12 11.26
N ASP A 80 -18.28 -0.79 11.40
CA ASP A 80 -19.48 0.05 11.42
C ASP A 80 -20.18 0.18 10.06
N GLY A 81 -19.64 -0.41 8.98
CA GLY A 81 -20.18 -0.38 7.61
C GLY A 81 -20.15 1.00 6.93
N GLU A 82 -20.11 2.09 7.71
CA GLU A 82 -20.12 3.48 7.27
C GLU A 82 -18.72 4.08 7.13
N CYS A 83 -17.68 3.35 7.53
CA CYS A 83 -16.32 3.85 7.42
C CYS A 83 -15.85 3.87 5.96
N GLU A 84 -15.74 5.07 5.39
CA GLU A 84 -15.22 5.29 4.04
C GLU A 84 -13.85 4.61 3.81
N ILE A 85 -12.96 4.62 4.81
CA ILE A 85 -11.61 4.07 4.68
C ILE A 85 -11.67 2.54 4.60
N CYS A 86 -12.37 1.89 5.53
CA CYS A 86 -12.51 0.43 5.53
C CYS A 86 -13.27 -0.06 4.29
N ARG A 87 -14.21 0.74 3.75
CA ARG A 87 -14.91 0.44 2.49
C ARG A 87 -13.98 0.45 1.27
N PHE A 88 -13.00 1.36 1.22
CA PHE A 88 -12.03 1.42 0.12
C PHE A 88 -10.88 0.41 0.28
N PHE A 89 -10.36 0.24 1.50
CA PHE A 89 -9.10 -0.50 1.73
C PHE A 89 -9.28 -1.90 2.35
N GLY A 90 -10.48 -2.22 2.85
CA GLY A 90 -10.81 -3.42 3.61
C GLY A 90 -10.56 -3.29 5.13
N SER A 91 -11.42 -3.88 5.95
CA SER A 91 -11.19 -4.12 7.38
C SER A 91 -10.41 -5.42 7.60
N MET A 92 -9.67 -5.51 8.70
CA MET A 92 -8.83 -6.67 9.03
C MET A 92 -9.64 -7.82 9.68
N SER A 93 -10.87 -7.56 10.13
CA SER A 93 -11.75 -8.51 10.82
C SER A 93 -12.37 -9.60 9.93
N ASN A 94 -12.04 -9.66 8.63
CA ASN A 94 -12.54 -10.65 7.68
C ASN A 94 -11.42 -11.49 7.02
N ALA A 95 -10.33 -11.77 7.74
CA ALA A 95 -9.28 -12.68 7.30
C ALA A 95 -9.29 -13.99 8.10
#